data_AF-A0A520HG41-F1
#
_entry.id   AF-A0A520HG41-F1
#
_cell.length_a   1.000
_cell.length_b   1.000
_cell.length_c   1.000
_cell.angle_alpha   90.00
_cell.angle_beta   90.00
_cell.angle_gamma   90.00
#
_symmetry.space_group_name_H-M   'P 1'
#
loop_
_entity.id
_entity.type
_entity.pdbx_description
1 polymer ?
#
loop_
_entity_poly.entity_id
_entity_poly.type
_entity_poly.pdbx_seq_one_letter_code
_entity_poly.pdbx_strand_id
1 'polypeptide(L)'
;MWVFGARDMDEFHERSKGMTLDGVMERITVPFLVTHGEQDRQIALDYAHRSFDRLTSTADKELKVFTAREGGVEHVGADNMSFGRDYIADWFARKLGGRTA
;
A
#
# COMPACT_ATOMS: atom_id res chain seq x y z
N MET A 1 -14.92 -2.28 -18.07
CA MET A 1 -16.13 -1.64 -17.51
C MET A 1 -16.93 -2.54 -16.57
N TRP A 2 -17.16 -3.82 -16.90
CA TRP A 2 -17.86 -4.76 -16.02
C TRP A 2 -17.30 -4.84 -14.58
N VAL A 3 -15.97 -4.90 -14.42
CA VAL A 3 -15.29 -4.89 -13.09
C VAL A 3 -15.69 -3.69 -12.23
N PHE A 4 -15.95 -2.53 -12.87
CA PHE A 4 -16.32 -1.29 -12.20
C PHE A 4 -17.84 -1.04 -12.21
N GLY A 5 -18.64 -2.00 -12.70
CA GLY A 5 -20.09 -1.87 -12.85
C GLY A 5 -20.54 -0.73 -13.77
N ALA A 6 -19.66 -0.20 -14.61
CA ALA A 6 -19.96 0.88 -15.54
C ALA A 6 -20.59 0.32 -16.84
N ARG A 7 -21.56 1.03 -17.41
CA ARG A 7 -22.19 0.63 -18.69
C ARG A 7 -21.33 1.03 -19.88
N ASP A 8 -20.68 2.18 -19.79
CA ASP A 8 -19.86 2.79 -20.84
C ASP A 8 -18.64 3.54 -20.26
N MET A 9 -17.76 4.00 -21.17
CA MET A 9 -16.46 4.58 -20.80
C MET A 9 -16.62 5.91 -20.07
N ASP A 10 -17.65 6.68 -20.42
CA ASP A 10 -17.96 7.95 -19.76
C ASP A 10 -18.38 7.70 -18.32
N GLU A 11 -19.25 6.72 -18.08
CA GLU A 11 -19.62 6.31 -16.74
C GLU A 11 -18.43 5.75 -15.95
N PHE A 12 -17.52 5.02 -16.60
CA PHE A 12 -16.29 4.56 -15.96
C PHE A 12 -15.40 5.74 -15.54
N HIS A 13 -15.19 6.72 -16.42
CA HIS A 13 -14.42 7.91 -16.10
C HIS A 13 -15.06 8.73 -14.97
N GLU A 14 -16.38 8.84 -14.94
CA GLU A 14 -17.06 9.54 -13.85
C GLU A 14 -16.86 8.81 -12.51
N ARG A 15 -16.99 7.48 -12.50
CA ARG A 15 -16.78 6.66 -11.30
C ARG A 15 -15.32 6.68 -10.83
N SER A 16 -14.36 6.66 -11.75
CA SER A 16 -12.93 6.57 -11.41
C SER A 16 -12.38 7.85 -10.77
N LYS A 17 -13.02 9.01 -10.96
CA LYS A 17 -12.65 10.28 -10.31
C LYS A 17 -12.58 10.17 -8.78
N GLY A 18 -13.44 9.35 -8.18
CA GLY A 18 -13.47 9.11 -6.73
C GLY A 18 -12.51 8.02 -6.25
N MET A 19 -11.80 7.33 -7.15
CA MET A 19 -10.91 6.21 -6.81
C MET A 19 -9.52 6.72 -6.42
N THR A 20 -9.49 7.57 -5.40
CA THR A 20 -8.28 8.15 -4.81
C THR A 20 -8.37 8.07 -3.29
N LEU A 21 -7.22 8.18 -2.63
CA LEU A 21 -7.11 8.27 -1.16
C LEU A 21 -7.03 9.72 -0.66
N ASP A 22 -7.14 10.71 -1.56
CA ASP A 22 -7.13 12.14 -1.23
C ASP A 22 -8.23 12.47 -0.20
N GLY A 23 -7.85 13.12 0.91
CA GLY A 23 -8.79 13.51 1.99
C GLY A 23 -9.21 12.36 2.91
N VAL A 24 -8.79 11.12 2.62
CA VAL A 24 -9.07 9.94 3.46
C VAL A 24 -7.85 9.56 4.30
N MET A 25 -6.64 9.67 3.74
CA MET A 25 -5.40 9.31 4.44
C MET A 25 -5.22 10.09 5.74
N GLU A 26 -5.57 11.38 5.74
CA GLU A 26 -5.47 12.28 6.89
C GLU A 26 -6.43 11.90 8.01
N ARG A 27 -7.42 11.03 7.77
CA ARG A 27 -8.41 10.59 8.76
C ARG A 27 -8.01 9.30 9.47
N ILE A 28 -6.92 8.67 9.07
CA ILE A 28 -6.44 7.40 9.64
C ILE A 28 -5.73 7.69 10.98
N THR A 29 -6.26 7.12 12.06
CA THR A 29 -5.76 7.31 13.45
C THR A 29 -5.20 6.03 14.08
N VAL A 30 -5.15 4.93 13.34
CA VAL A 30 -4.65 3.63 13.81
C VAL A 30 -3.23 3.39 13.30
N PRO A 31 -2.50 2.39 13.84
CA PRO A 31 -1.23 1.96 13.26
C PRO A 31 -1.38 1.62 11.78
N PHE A 32 -0.47 2.13 10.94
CA PHE A 32 -0.57 1.95 9.49
C PHE A 32 0.78 1.66 8.86
N LEU A 33 0.85 0.59 8.06
CA LEU A 33 2.03 0.20 7.31
C LEU A 33 1.79 0.41 5.81
N VAL A 34 2.65 1.18 5.17
CA VAL A 34 2.76 1.25 3.70
C VAL A 34 3.92 0.35 3.27
N THR A 35 3.67 -0.54 2.30
CA THR A 35 4.72 -1.37 1.71
C THR A 35 4.77 -1.15 0.20
N HIS A 36 5.97 -1.06 -0.40
CA HIS A 36 6.11 -0.87 -1.85
C HIS A 36 7.39 -1.49 -2.38
N GLY A 37 7.38 -2.03 -3.61
CA GLY A 37 8.59 -2.51 -4.28
C GLY A 37 9.31 -1.36 -5.00
N GLU A 38 10.63 -1.22 -4.83
CA GLU A 38 11.37 -0.09 -5.43
C GLU A 38 11.37 -0.09 -6.98
N GLN A 39 11.07 -1.23 -7.60
CA GLN A 39 11.01 -1.42 -9.06
C GLN A 39 9.59 -1.75 -9.55
N ASP A 40 8.53 -1.41 -8.79
CA ASP A 40 7.16 -1.60 -9.26
C ASP A 40 6.90 -0.76 -10.53
N ARG A 41 6.78 -1.46 -11.67
CA ARG A 41 6.53 -0.87 -12.99
C ARG A 41 5.06 -0.56 -13.26
N GLN A 42 4.15 -1.08 -12.44
CA GLN A 42 2.71 -0.83 -12.58
C GLN A 42 2.28 0.40 -11.78
N ILE A 43 2.80 0.56 -10.57
CA ILE A 43 2.48 1.67 -9.66
C ILE A 43 3.77 2.35 -9.20
N ALA A 44 3.91 3.63 -9.54
CA ALA A 44 5.11 4.40 -9.21
C ALA A 44 5.31 4.54 -7.68
N LEU A 45 6.57 4.42 -7.24
CA LEU A 45 6.97 4.52 -5.83
C LEU A 45 6.54 5.84 -5.16
N ASP A 46 6.44 6.94 -5.91
CA ASP A 46 5.95 8.23 -5.41
C ASP A 46 4.57 8.11 -4.73
N TYR A 47 3.70 7.23 -5.21
CA TYR A 47 2.36 7.04 -4.64
C TYR A 47 2.42 6.50 -3.21
N ALA A 48 3.42 5.66 -2.90
CA ALA A 48 3.66 5.16 -1.55
C ALA A 48 4.15 6.27 -0.63
N HIS A 49 5.09 7.10 -1.09
CA HIS A 49 5.57 8.28 -0.35
C HIS A 49 4.44 9.28 -0.10
N ARG A 50 3.69 9.65 -1.13
CA ARG A 50 2.52 10.55 -1.02
C ARG A 50 1.49 10.04 -0.02
N SER A 51 1.21 8.73 -0.03
CA SER A 51 0.29 8.12 0.92
C SER A 51 0.83 8.19 2.35
N PHE A 52 2.11 7.84 2.54
CA PHE A 52 2.78 7.88 3.84
C PHE A 52 2.84 9.30 4.44
N ASP A 53 3.14 10.30 3.62
CA ASP A 53 3.25 11.70 4.06
C ASP A 53 1.89 12.25 4.52
N ARG A 54 0.80 11.83 3.87
CA ARG A 54 -0.57 12.24 4.23
C ARG A 54 -1.14 11.57 5.48
N LEU A 55 -0.53 10.51 5.99
CA LEU A 55 -0.87 9.92 7.29
C LEU A 55 -0.47 10.90 8.42
N THR A 56 -1.21 11.98 8.58
CA THR A 56 -0.90 13.07 9.53
C THR A 56 -1.59 12.90 10.88
N SER A 57 -2.68 12.14 10.94
CA SER A 57 -3.45 11.92 12.18
C SER A 57 -3.01 10.69 12.98
N THR A 58 -2.05 9.91 12.48
CA THR A 58 -1.41 8.82 13.22
C THR A 58 0.09 9.06 13.30
N ALA A 59 0.62 8.98 14.53
CA ALA A 59 2.06 8.98 14.76
C ALA A 59 2.68 7.58 14.57
N ASP A 60 1.85 6.53 14.61
CA ASP A 60 2.28 5.14 14.44
C ASP A 60 2.14 4.71 12.97
N LYS A 61 3.04 5.25 12.13
CA LYS A 61 3.10 4.93 10.71
C LYS A 61 4.47 4.41 10.33
N GLU A 62 4.49 3.39 9.47
CA GLU A 62 5.72 2.78 8.94
C GLU A 62 5.65 2.73 7.40
N LEU A 63 6.78 2.95 6.75
CA LEU A 63 6.96 2.76 5.31
C LEU A 63 8.09 1.76 5.08
N LYS A 64 7.78 0.67 4.38
CA LYS A 64 8.74 -0.34 3.96
C LYS A 64 8.85 -0.34 2.44
N VAL A 65 9.97 0.14 1.93
CA VAL A 65 10.35 -0.04 0.53
C VAL A 65 11.20 -1.30 0.42
N PHE A 66 10.76 -2.26 -0.40
CA PHE A 66 11.50 -3.48 -0.69
C PHE A 66 12.56 -3.23 -1.75
N THR A 67 13.79 -3.67 -1.47
CA THR A 67 14.95 -3.41 -2.33
C THR A 67 15.56 -4.69 -2.87
N ALA A 68 16.39 -4.56 -3.90
CA ALA A 68 17.04 -5.69 -4.57
C ALA A 68 17.86 -6.58 -3.63
N ARG A 69 18.28 -6.07 -2.46
CA ARG A 69 19.02 -6.83 -1.44
C ARG A 69 18.17 -7.94 -0.80
N GLU A 70 16.87 -7.72 -0.62
CA GLU A 70 15.95 -8.66 0.01
C GLU A 70 14.95 -9.29 -0.99
N GLY A 71 14.76 -8.65 -2.15
CA GLY A 71 13.74 -9.01 -3.12
C GLY A 71 12.35 -8.48 -2.75
N GLY A 72 11.36 -8.73 -3.60
CA GLY A 72 10.02 -8.16 -3.47
C GLY A 72 9.93 -6.77 -4.10
N VAL A 73 10.83 -6.46 -5.03
CA VAL A 73 10.95 -5.13 -5.65
C VAL A 73 9.89 -4.87 -6.72
N GLU A 74 9.30 -5.93 -7.28
CA GLU A 74 8.28 -5.82 -8.33
C GLU A 74 6.89 -5.61 -7.74
N HIS A 75 5.91 -5.37 -8.63
CA HIS A 75 4.51 -5.27 -8.25
C HIS A 75 4.08 -6.46 -7.37
N VAL A 76 3.43 -6.17 -6.24
CA VAL A 76 3.00 -7.13 -5.19
C VAL A 76 4.10 -8.07 -4.68
N GLY A 77 5.38 -7.69 -4.85
CA GLY A 77 6.52 -8.53 -4.51
C GLY A 77 6.60 -9.81 -5.33
N ALA A 78 6.16 -9.79 -6.59
CA ALA A 78 6.06 -10.97 -7.45
C ALA A 78 7.37 -11.77 -7.59
N ASP A 79 8.52 -11.11 -7.44
CA ASP A 79 9.86 -11.69 -7.48
C ASP A 79 10.25 -12.40 -6.17
N ASN A 80 9.71 -11.99 -5.01
CA ASN A 80 9.91 -12.64 -3.72
C ASN A 80 8.76 -12.36 -2.73
N MET A 81 7.62 -13.02 -2.95
CA MET A 81 6.41 -12.78 -2.14
C MET A 81 6.55 -13.20 -0.68
N SER A 82 7.37 -14.22 -0.38
CA SER A 82 7.48 -14.77 0.98
C SER A 82 8.01 -13.72 1.95
N PHE A 83 9.09 -13.02 1.58
CA PHE A 83 9.68 -12.01 2.43
C PHE A 83 8.70 -10.87 2.76
N GLY A 84 7.98 -10.36 1.76
CA GLY A 84 6.99 -9.31 1.96
C GLY A 84 5.84 -9.74 2.88
N ARG A 85 5.38 -11.00 2.75
CA ARG A 85 4.34 -11.58 3.60
C ARG A 85 4.80 -11.75 5.04
N ASP A 86 6.00 -12.30 5.24
CA ASP A 86 6.59 -12.51 6.56
C ASP A 86 6.80 -11.17 7.28
N TYR A 87 7.30 -10.15 6.57
CA TYR A 87 7.45 -8.79 7.11
C TYR A 87 6.10 -8.20 7.59
N ILE A 88 5.04 -8.36 6.80
CA ILE A 88 3.70 -7.87 7.15
C ILE A 88 3.14 -8.65 8.35
N ALA A 89 3.32 -9.98 8.39
CA ALA A 89 2.87 -10.81 9.49
C ALA A 89 3.58 -10.44 10.81
N ASP A 90 4.90 -10.25 10.78
CA ASP A 90 5.68 -9.80 11.94
C ASP A 90 5.28 -8.39 12.38
N TRP A 91 4.98 -7.50 11.44
CA TRP A 91 4.45 -6.17 11.76
C TRP A 91 3.13 -6.27 12.53
N PHE A 92 2.17 -7.09 12.05
CA PHE A 92 0.92 -7.33 12.78
C PHE A 92 1.17 -7.94 14.16
N ALA A 93 2.05 -8.93 14.27
CA ALA A 93 2.39 -9.53 15.56
C ALA A 93 2.90 -8.46 16.54
N ARG A 94 3.80 -7.56 16.12
CA ARG A 94 4.27 -6.45 16.97
C ARG A 94 3.14 -5.49 17.38
N LYS A 95 2.25 -5.11 16.45
CA LYS A 95 1.17 -4.14 16.73
C LYS A 95 0.06 -4.71 17.60
N LEU A 96 -0.19 -6.02 17.50
CA LEU A 96 -1.30 -6.69 18.19
C LEU A 96 -0.85 -7.48 19.44
N GLY A 97 0.42 -7.35 19.85
CA GLY A 97 0.96 -8.05 21.02
C GLY A 97 1.15 -9.56 20.83
N GLY A 98 1.31 -10.00 19.58
CA GLY A 98 1.66 -11.37 19.22
C GLY A 98 3.15 -11.68 19.42
N ARG A 99 3.57 -12.85 18.92
CA ARG A 99 4.97 -13.31 18.92
C ARG A 99 5.43 -13.51 17.48
N THR A 100 6.63 -13.03 17.17
CA THR A 100 7.35 -13.36 15.93
C THR A 100 8.11 -14.68 16.12
N ALA A 101 8.53 -15.31 15.02
CA ALA A 101 9.35 -16.53 15.05
C ALA A 101 10.75 -16.27 15.65
#